data_AF-A0A2W6Z5I5-F1
#
_entry.id   AF-A0A2W6Z5I5-F1
#
_cell.length_a   1.000
_cell.length_b   1.000
_cell.length_c   1.000
_cell.angle_alpha   90.00
_cell.angle_beta   90.00
_cell.angle_gamma   90.00
#
_symmetry.space_group_name_H-M   'P 1'
#
loop_
_entity.id
_entity.type
_entity.pdbx_description
1 polymer ?
#
loop_
_entity_poly.entity_id
_entity_poly.type
_entity_poly.pdbx_seq_one_letter_code
_entity_poly.pdbx_strand_id
1 'polypeptide(L)'
;MSPLSWTELEALTDFQIDTVNGATNSQARLRLFGHTEADVRVTLYRDNHAWCPYCQKIWLWLEEKQIPYRIEKVTMFCYGEKERWYKRIVPSGMLPAIALDGKIITESDDILIALEKSFGSLTHGMLDAQVIPIRRLERTLFRAWCEWLCRPYSSPMQEQRYHQQFIEVMQKVEAVLGSTPSPYFLEDFGTADVIFTPYVERMNASLYYYKGYSMREVNPKMSAWFDAMESRSTYRGTQSDFHTHVHDLPPQMGGCYENGEPQMLINKERVDHGSWFGLPDVTYPEPANSRQEALQRVIKHRANIIKVNPADHQLFDEALRCALTNMMTDEVYPPPPDSDMALRYLRDRINVPRDMSIYAAKRLRTSLEKTASLAGDRQSLPISVRDRRDQDPTKFASL
;
A
#
# COMPACT_ATOMS: atom_id res chain seq x y z
N MET A 1 32.07 -21.04 0.30
CA MET A 1 30.70 -21.59 0.34
C MET A 1 29.89 -20.83 -0.69
N SER A 2 28.98 -21.49 -1.40
CA SER A 2 28.08 -20.89 -2.39
C SER A 2 26.72 -20.55 -1.74
N PRO A 3 26.01 -19.52 -2.20
CA PRO A 3 24.62 -19.31 -1.76
C PRO A 3 23.76 -20.53 -2.14
N LEU A 4 22.63 -20.70 -1.46
CA LEU A 4 21.68 -21.76 -1.77
C LEU A 4 21.26 -21.70 -3.24
N SER A 5 21.09 -22.87 -3.84
CA SER A 5 20.47 -23.04 -5.15
C SER A 5 18.99 -22.69 -5.09
N TRP A 6 18.37 -22.47 -6.26
CA TRP A 6 16.93 -22.25 -6.33
C TRP A 6 16.12 -23.42 -5.77
N THR A 7 16.55 -24.66 -5.99
CA THR A 7 15.88 -25.86 -5.46
C THR A 7 15.94 -25.91 -3.94
N GLU A 8 17.08 -25.54 -3.34
CA GLU A 8 17.20 -25.46 -1.88
C GLU A 8 16.35 -24.32 -1.31
N LEU A 9 16.32 -23.15 -1.95
CA LEU A 9 15.46 -22.04 -1.57
C LEU A 9 13.97 -22.40 -1.68
N GLU A 10 13.56 -23.10 -2.75
CA GLU A 10 12.19 -23.60 -2.93
C GLU A 10 11.78 -24.54 -1.80
N ALA A 11 12.70 -25.33 -1.25
CA ALA A 11 12.43 -26.23 -0.12
C ALA A 11 12.26 -25.51 1.24
N LEU A 12 12.57 -24.20 1.33
CA LEU A 12 12.49 -23.42 2.58
C LEU A 12 11.15 -22.67 2.77
N THR A 13 10.20 -22.81 1.85
CA THR A 13 8.88 -22.19 1.99
C THR A 13 7.77 -23.09 1.50
N ASP A 14 6.73 -23.21 2.31
CA ASP A 14 5.45 -23.81 1.99
C ASP A 14 4.32 -22.76 2.02
N PHE A 15 4.68 -21.47 2.05
CA PHE A 15 3.72 -20.39 2.22
C PHE A 15 2.63 -20.44 1.14
N GLN A 16 1.38 -20.58 1.59
CA GLN A 16 0.20 -20.50 0.73
C GLN A 16 -0.74 -19.42 1.26
N ILE A 17 -1.51 -18.85 0.34
CA ILE A 17 -2.55 -17.89 0.68
C ILE A 17 -3.88 -18.36 0.09
N ASP A 18 -4.89 -18.49 0.95
CA ASP A 18 -6.26 -18.73 0.49
C ASP A 18 -6.83 -17.41 -0.02
N THR A 19 -6.86 -17.31 -1.34
CA THR A 19 -7.35 -16.10 -2.04
C THR A 19 -8.88 -15.97 -2.04
N VAL A 20 -9.61 -17.03 -1.67
CA VAL A 20 -11.08 -17.10 -1.81
C VAL A 20 -11.79 -16.97 -0.46
N ASN A 21 -11.35 -17.70 0.56
CA ASN A 21 -12.00 -17.71 1.89
C ASN A 21 -11.06 -17.28 3.02
N GLY A 22 -9.76 -17.16 2.75
CA GLY A 22 -8.76 -16.77 3.74
C GLY A 22 -8.80 -15.28 4.10
N ALA A 23 -7.77 -14.82 4.81
CA ALA A 23 -7.61 -13.41 5.13
C ALA A 23 -7.59 -12.52 3.87
N THR A 24 -8.04 -11.27 4.03
CA THR A 24 -8.04 -10.26 2.97
C THR A 24 -6.63 -10.12 2.38
N ASN A 25 -6.55 -10.09 1.05
CA ASN A 25 -5.26 -9.95 0.37
C ASN A 25 -5.42 -9.41 -1.06
N SER A 26 -4.39 -8.71 -1.52
CA SER A 26 -4.38 -8.04 -2.83
C SER A 26 -4.43 -9.01 -4.01
N GLN A 27 -4.19 -10.30 -3.80
CA GLN A 27 -4.06 -11.30 -4.87
C GLN A 27 -5.41 -11.87 -5.30
N ALA A 28 -6.46 -11.70 -4.50
CA ALA A 28 -7.78 -12.24 -4.76
C ALA A 28 -8.39 -11.77 -6.08
N ARG A 29 -9.08 -12.71 -6.74
CA ARG A 29 -9.97 -12.50 -7.90
C ARG A 29 -11.42 -12.87 -7.62
N LEU A 30 -11.65 -13.58 -6.52
CA LEU A 30 -12.93 -14.03 -6.03
C LEU A 30 -12.83 -14.10 -4.50
N ARG A 31 -13.86 -13.65 -3.80
CA ARG A 31 -13.98 -13.73 -2.35
C ARG A 31 -15.34 -14.29 -2.02
N LEU A 32 -15.40 -15.39 -1.28
CA LEU A 32 -16.65 -16.12 -1.00
C LEU A 32 -17.02 -16.15 0.47
N PHE A 33 -16.05 -16.07 1.39
CA PHE A 33 -16.32 -16.10 2.84
C PHE A 33 -17.17 -17.32 3.27
N GLY A 34 -16.99 -18.47 2.61
CA GLY A 34 -17.75 -19.69 2.85
C GLY A 34 -19.07 -19.81 2.08
N HIS A 35 -19.48 -18.78 1.33
CA HIS A 35 -20.61 -18.83 0.41
C HIS A 35 -20.25 -19.49 -0.94
N THR A 36 -21.22 -19.58 -1.85
CA THR A 36 -21.03 -20.14 -3.19
C THR A 36 -20.88 -19.05 -4.24
N GLU A 37 -20.33 -19.38 -5.41
CA GLU A 37 -20.25 -18.44 -6.54
C GLU A 37 -21.63 -17.96 -7.04
N ALA A 38 -22.71 -18.72 -6.76
CA ALA A 38 -24.07 -18.32 -7.09
C ALA A 38 -24.58 -17.15 -6.22
N ASP A 39 -23.99 -16.95 -5.04
CA ASP A 39 -24.33 -15.85 -4.13
C ASP A 39 -23.65 -14.53 -4.52
N VAL A 40 -22.74 -14.56 -5.50
CA VAL A 40 -21.96 -13.38 -5.92
C VAL A 40 -22.83 -12.43 -6.74
N ARG A 41 -23.11 -11.27 -6.15
CA ARG A 41 -23.86 -10.16 -6.78
C ARG A 41 -22.99 -8.97 -7.17
N VAL A 42 -21.76 -8.92 -6.66
CA VAL A 42 -20.85 -7.78 -6.81
C VAL A 42 -19.61 -8.20 -7.60
N THR A 43 -19.25 -7.39 -8.59
CA THR A 43 -17.89 -7.39 -9.17
C THR A 43 -17.25 -6.04 -8.89
N LEU A 44 -16.14 -6.02 -8.16
CA LEU A 44 -15.34 -4.82 -7.92
C LEU A 44 -14.28 -4.69 -9.03
N TYR A 45 -14.33 -3.57 -9.75
CA TYR A 45 -13.25 -3.15 -10.65
C TYR A 45 -12.29 -2.26 -9.86
N ARG A 46 -11.08 -2.78 -9.59
CA ARG A 46 -10.04 -2.07 -8.82
C ARG A 46 -8.67 -2.19 -9.48
N ASP A 47 -7.72 -1.41 -8.99
CA ASP A 47 -6.40 -1.36 -9.57
C ASP A 47 -5.54 -2.61 -9.25
N ASN A 48 -4.58 -2.91 -10.13
CA ASN A 48 -3.69 -4.07 -10.03
C ASN A 48 -2.79 -4.04 -8.77
N HIS A 49 -2.42 -2.85 -8.30
CA HIS A 49 -1.35 -2.64 -7.32
C HIS A 49 -1.85 -2.32 -5.90
N ALA A 50 -3.16 -2.12 -5.72
CA ALA A 50 -3.78 -1.57 -4.51
C ALA A 50 -3.37 -0.11 -4.21
N TRP A 51 -3.02 0.65 -5.23
CA TRP A 51 -2.59 2.05 -5.07
C TRP A 51 -3.74 3.05 -5.10
N CYS A 52 -4.92 2.67 -5.61
CA CYS A 52 -6.04 3.60 -5.69
C CYS A 52 -6.72 3.75 -4.31
N PRO A 53 -6.68 4.94 -3.68
CA PRO A 53 -7.31 5.15 -2.36
C PRO A 53 -8.81 4.88 -2.39
N TYR A 54 -9.47 5.29 -3.48
CA TYR A 54 -10.90 5.09 -3.64
C TYR A 54 -11.27 3.61 -3.79
N CYS A 55 -10.41 2.79 -4.41
CA CYS A 55 -10.61 1.34 -4.47
C CYS A 55 -10.46 0.69 -3.09
N GLN A 56 -9.46 1.11 -2.32
CA GLN A 56 -9.20 0.60 -0.97
C GLN A 56 -10.43 0.78 -0.07
N LYS A 57 -11.10 1.94 -0.15
CA LYS A 57 -12.35 2.20 0.59
C LYS A 57 -13.43 1.13 0.33
N ILE A 58 -13.71 0.85 -0.94
CA ILE A 58 -14.75 -0.13 -1.32
C ILE A 58 -14.30 -1.56 -0.97
N TRP A 59 -13.02 -1.85 -1.20
CA TRP A 59 -12.43 -3.14 -0.91
C TRP A 59 -12.52 -3.47 0.58
N LEU A 60 -12.09 -2.56 1.45
CA LEU A 60 -12.18 -2.72 2.90
C LEU A 60 -13.63 -2.92 3.35
N TRP A 61 -14.57 -2.12 2.84
CA TRP A 61 -15.98 -2.25 3.19
C TRP A 61 -16.56 -3.64 2.84
N LEU A 62 -16.27 -4.15 1.64
CA LEU A 62 -16.74 -5.46 1.19
C LEU A 62 -16.17 -6.60 2.05
N GLU A 63 -14.90 -6.49 2.43
CA GLU A 63 -14.21 -7.48 3.28
C GLU A 63 -14.74 -7.47 4.71
N GLU A 64 -15.00 -6.30 5.29
CA GLU A 64 -15.60 -6.15 6.63
C GLU A 64 -17.02 -6.69 6.69
N LYS A 65 -17.79 -6.49 5.62
CA LYS A 65 -19.15 -7.04 5.48
C LYS A 65 -19.17 -8.50 5.07
N GLN A 66 -18.02 -9.06 4.67
CA GLN A 66 -17.89 -10.43 4.15
C GLN A 66 -18.90 -10.76 3.03
N ILE A 67 -19.14 -9.80 2.14
CA ILE A 67 -20.07 -9.99 1.01
C ILE A 67 -19.35 -10.72 -0.11
N PRO A 68 -19.86 -11.85 -0.62
CA PRO A 68 -19.22 -12.55 -1.75
C PRO A 68 -19.12 -11.66 -2.99
N TYR A 69 -17.90 -11.54 -3.55
CA TYR A 69 -17.64 -10.65 -4.68
C TYR A 69 -16.50 -11.15 -5.59
N ARG A 70 -16.55 -10.75 -6.86
CA ARG A 70 -15.45 -10.92 -7.82
C ARG A 70 -14.60 -9.66 -7.89
N ILE A 71 -13.33 -9.82 -8.28
CA ILE A 71 -12.40 -8.74 -8.51
C ILE A 71 -11.90 -8.77 -9.95
N GLU A 72 -12.19 -7.71 -10.68
CA GLU A 72 -11.58 -7.43 -11.97
C GLU A 72 -10.50 -6.37 -11.79
N LYS A 73 -9.25 -6.74 -12.10
CA LYS A 73 -8.11 -5.83 -11.95
C LYS A 73 -7.88 -5.04 -13.24
N VAL A 74 -7.75 -3.72 -13.07
CA VAL A 74 -7.66 -2.74 -14.15
C VAL A 74 -6.41 -1.88 -13.93
N THR A 75 -5.66 -1.63 -15.00
CA THR A 75 -4.41 -0.87 -14.98
C THR A 75 -4.69 0.62 -14.75
N MET A 76 -3.97 1.30 -13.84
CA MET A 76 -4.05 2.76 -13.68
C MET A 76 -3.15 3.48 -14.68
N PHE A 77 -3.51 4.72 -15.02
CA PHE A 77 -2.78 5.53 -15.98
C PHE A 77 -1.32 5.81 -15.59
N CYS A 78 -1.03 5.88 -14.29
CA CYS A 78 0.32 6.16 -13.81
C CYS A 78 1.29 5.01 -14.09
N TYR A 79 0.86 3.75 -14.15
CA TYR A 79 1.76 2.61 -14.33
C TYR A 79 1.53 1.78 -15.60
N GLY A 80 0.53 2.09 -16.42
CA GLY A 80 0.30 1.32 -17.64
C GLY A 80 -0.80 1.87 -18.55
N GLU A 81 -1.17 1.08 -19.55
CA GLU A 81 -2.28 1.40 -20.45
C GLU A 81 -3.61 0.87 -19.92
N LYS A 82 -4.63 1.73 -19.92
CA LYS A 82 -5.97 1.35 -19.49
C LYS A 82 -6.60 0.36 -20.47
N GLU A 83 -7.18 -0.71 -19.95
CA GLU A 83 -7.76 -1.77 -20.75
C GLU A 83 -8.95 -1.28 -21.59
N ARG A 84 -8.93 -1.57 -22.89
CA ARG A 84 -10.00 -1.18 -23.83
C ARG A 84 -11.36 -1.73 -23.44
N TRP A 85 -11.40 -2.95 -22.88
CA TRP A 85 -12.66 -3.56 -22.42
C TRP A 85 -13.26 -2.79 -21.24
N TYR A 86 -12.43 -2.31 -20.33
CA TYR A 86 -12.89 -1.55 -19.18
C TYR A 86 -13.47 -0.21 -19.62
N LYS A 87 -12.79 0.49 -20.55
CA LYS A 87 -13.30 1.74 -21.12
C LYS A 87 -14.63 1.61 -21.87
N ARG A 88 -15.03 0.41 -22.31
CA ARG A 88 -16.37 0.19 -22.88
C ARG A 88 -17.46 0.17 -21.81
N ILE A 89 -17.11 -0.26 -20.60
CA ILE A 89 -18.02 -0.37 -19.45
C ILE A 89 -18.04 0.94 -18.65
N VAL A 90 -16.86 1.54 -18.47
CA VAL A 90 -16.65 2.82 -17.75
C VAL A 90 -15.86 3.76 -18.68
N PRO A 91 -16.55 4.59 -19.50
CA PRO A 91 -15.90 5.43 -20.51
C PRO A 91 -14.81 6.38 -20.00
N SER A 92 -14.94 6.87 -18.77
CA SER A 92 -13.93 7.70 -18.11
C SER A 92 -12.63 6.95 -17.81
N GLY A 93 -12.68 5.62 -17.69
CA GLY A 93 -11.56 4.79 -17.25
C GLY A 93 -11.20 4.95 -15.77
N MET A 94 -12.00 5.69 -15.00
CA MET A 94 -11.78 5.97 -13.58
C MET A 94 -12.15 4.78 -12.70
N LEU A 95 -11.39 4.59 -11.63
CA LEU A 95 -11.61 3.53 -10.62
C LEU A 95 -11.94 4.18 -9.26
N PRO A 96 -12.65 3.48 -8.37
CA PRO A 96 -13.29 2.17 -8.56
C PRO A 96 -14.56 2.27 -9.42
N ALA A 97 -15.00 1.11 -9.90
CA ALA A 97 -16.38 0.89 -10.30
C ALA A 97 -16.84 -0.45 -9.72
N ILE A 98 -18.15 -0.66 -9.58
CA ILE A 98 -18.72 -1.97 -9.31
C ILE A 98 -19.76 -2.35 -10.35
N ALA A 99 -19.92 -3.64 -10.61
CA ALA A 99 -21.17 -4.19 -11.14
C ALA A 99 -21.95 -4.78 -9.97
N LEU A 100 -23.14 -4.27 -9.68
CA LEU A 100 -24.07 -4.79 -8.68
C LEU A 100 -25.31 -5.30 -9.42
N ASP A 101 -25.55 -6.61 -9.41
CA ASP A 101 -26.61 -7.27 -10.17
C ASP A 101 -26.61 -6.86 -11.67
N GLY A 102 -25.41 -6.78 -12.25
CA GLY A 102 -25.21 -6.37 -13.65
C GLY A 102 -25.28 -4.86 -13.91
N LYS A 103 -25.67 -4.04 -12.93
CA LYS A 103 -25.68 -2.57 -13.07
C LYS A 103 -24.32 -1.98 -12.68
N ILE A 104 -23.74 -1.19 -13.57
CA ILE A 104 -22.49 -0.47 -13.30
C ILE A 104 -22.75 0.75 -12.45
N ILE A 105 -21.98 0.91 -11.39
CA ILE A 105 -21.97 2.06 -10.48
C ILE A 105 -20.54 2.57 -10.36
N THR A 106 -20.37 3.86 -10.56
CA THR A 106 -19.11 4.61 -10.41
C THR A 106 -19.24 5.59 -9.25
N GLU A 107 -18.17 6.33 -8.94
CA GLU A 107 -18.06 7.22 -7.79
C GLU A 107 -18.08 6.48 -6.45
N SER A 108 -16.98 6.60 -5.71
CA SER A 108 -16.77 5.77 -4.51
C SER A 108 -17.79 6.00 -3.39
N ASP A 109 -18.43 7.18 -3.32
CA ASP A 109 -19.49 7.43 -2.33
C ASP A 109 -20.83 6.84 -2.77
N ASP A 110 -21.19 6.94 -4.06
CA ASP A 110 -22.41 6.36 -4.61
C ASP A 110 -22.35 4.82 -4.58
N ILE A 111 -21.17 4.25 -4.81
CA ILE A 111 -20.90 2.82 -4.66
C ILE A 111 -21.20 2.36 -3.23
N LEU A 112 -20.67 3.04 -2.21
CA LEU A 112 -20.96 2.67 -0.82
C LEU A 112 -22.44 2.80 -0.49
N ILE A 113 -23.10 3.90 -0.88
CA ILE A 113 -24.54 4.09 -0.63
C ILE A 113 -25.36 2.96 -1.28
N ALA A 114 -25.02 2.55 -2.50
CA ALA A 114 -25.69 1.45 -3.18
C ALA A 114 -25.45 0.10 -2.49
N LEU A 115 -24.21 -0.17 -2.06
CA LEU A 115 -23.88 -1.39 -1.34
C LEU A 115 -24.58 -1.45 0.03
N GLU A 116 -24.59 -0.36 0.79
CA GLU A 116 -25.28 -0.26 2.07
C GLU A 116 -26.80 -0.47 1.92
N LYS A 117 -27.40 0.04 0.83
CA LYS A 117 -28.81 -0.21 0.52
C LYS A 117 -29.09 -1.68 0.22
N SER A 118 -28.15 -2.40 -0.38
CA SER A 118 -28.32 -3.81 -0.77
C SER A 118 -27.96 -4.82 0.32
N PHE A 119 -26.99 -4.51 1.18
CA PHE A 119 -26.42 -5.46 2.15
C PHE A 119 -26.42 -4.95 3.60
N GLY A 120 -27.04 -3.79 3.84
CA GLY A 120 -26.98 -3.06 5.11
C GLY A 120 -25.64 -2.34 5.27
N SER A 121 -25.63 -1.32 6.12
CA SER A 121 -24.40 -0.62 6.47
C SER A 121 -23.46 -1.47 7.33
N LEU A 122 -22.26 -0.95 7.57
CA LEU A 122 -21.54 -1.23 8.83
C LEU A 122 -22.34 -0.61 10.00
N THR A 123 -21.76 -0.47 11.19
CA THR A 123 -22.47 0.07 12.36
C THR A 123 -23.25 1.35 12.04
N HIS A 124 -22.62 2.31 11.37
CA HIS A 124 -23.25 3.51 10.82
C HIS A 124 -23.06 3.56 9.31
N GLY A 125 -24.04 4.10 8.59
CA GLY A 125 -24.01 4.22 7.13
C GLY A 125 -23.53 5.58 6.61
N MET A 126 -23.30 5.67 5.31
CA MET A 126 -22.89 6.88 4.57
C MET A 126 -23.81 8.09 4.81
N LEU A 127 -25.10 7.84 5.02
CA LEU A 127 -26.15 8.85 5.16
C LEU A 127 -26.57 9.07 6.63
N ASP A 128 -25.88 8.44 7.58
CA ASP A 128 -26.15 8.65 9.01
C ASP A 128 -25.84 10.11 9.41
N ALA A 129 -26.71 10.69 10.24
CA ALA A 129 -26.56 12.07 10.71
C ALA A 129 -25.25 12.31 11.48
N GLN A 130 -24.71 11.27 12.15
CA GLN A 130 -23.44 11.31 12.87
C GLN A 130 -22.24 11.17 11.94
N VAL A 131 -22.38 10.41 10.84
CA VAL A 131 -21.31 10.17 9.86
C VAL A 131 -21.12 11.35 8.90
N ILE A 132 -22.20 12.04 8.51
CA ILE A 132 -22.14 13.19 7.58
C ILE A 132 -21.13 14.29 8.01
N PRO A 133 -21.12 14.82 9.25
CA PRO A 133 -20.15 15.82 9.65
C PRO A 133 -18.71 15.28 9.65
N ILE A 134 -18.52 14.01 10.02
CA ILE A 134 -17.21 13.33 10.05
C ILE A 134 -16.65 13.20 8.62
N ARG A 135 -17.49 12.85 7.63
CA ARG A 135 -17.12 12.84 6.20
C ARG A 135 -16.70 14.22 5.68
N ARG A 136 -17.37 15.28 6.12
CA ARG A 136 -16.98 16.66 5.75
C ARG A 136 -15.63 17.03 6.35
N LEU A 137 -15.35 16.58 7.57
CA LEU A 137 -14.05 16.74 8.21
C LEU A 137 -12.95 15.99 7.45
N GLU A 138 -13.20 14.77 7.00
CA GLU A 138 -12.26 14.01 6.17
C GLU A 138 -11.88 14.77 4.88
N ARG A 139 -12.86 15.34 4.17
CA ARG A 139 -12.59 16.18 2.99
C ARG A 139 -11.83 17.46 3.34
N THR A 140 -12.04 18.01 4.53
CA THR A 140 -11.30 19.19 5.02
C THR A 140 -9.84 18.82 5.31
N LEU A 141 -9.60 17.68 5.96
CA LEU A 141 -8.27 17.14 6.21
C LEU A 141 -7.54 16.85 4.90
N PHE A 142 -8.20 16.18 3.96
CA PHE A 142 -7.65 15.91 2.63
C PHE A 142 -7.19 17.19 1.92
N ARG A 143 -7.98 18.27 1.97
CA ARG A 143 -7.60 19.56 1.37
C ARG A 143 -6.39 20.17 2.06
N ALA A 144 -6.37 20.21 3.39
CA ALA A 144 -5.24 20.76 4.15
C ALA A 144 -3.94 19.98 3.87
N TRP A 145 -4.02 18.65 3.79
CA TRP A 145 -2.91 17.81 3.37
C TRP A 145 -2.43 18.11 1.96
N CYS A 146 -3.34 18.22 0.98
CA CYS A 146 -2.97 18.55 -0.40
C CYS A 146 -2.32 19.94 -0.51
N GLU A 147 -2.82 20.93 0.21
CA GLU A 147 -2.22 22.28 0.26
C GLU A 147 -0.79 22.24 0.80
N TRP A 148 -0.53 21.43 1.84
CA TRP A 148 0.80 21.33 2.43
C TRP A 148 1.77 20.44 1.62
N LEU A 149 1.31 19.31 1.10
CA LEU A 149 2.16 18.32 0.43
C LEU A 149 2.30 18.56 -1.07
N CYS A 150 1.21 18.86 -1.77
CA CYS A 150 1.11 18.76 -3.23
C CYS A 150 1.22 20.12 -3.93
N ARG A 151 1.53 21.19 -3.19
CA ARG A 151 1.83 22.51 -3.78
C ARG A 151 3.27 22.90 -3.50
N PRO A 152 4.01 23.41 -4.50
CA PRO A 152 5.27 24.07 -4.22
C PRO A 152 4.98 25.33 -3.42
N TYR A 153 5.77 25.58 -2.38
CA TYR A 153 5.72 26.84 -1.64
C TYR A 153 6.82 27.79 -2.13
N SER A 154 6.53 29.09 -2.11
CA SER A 154 7.45 30.14 -2.58
C SER A 154 8.24 30.81 -1.46
N SER A 155 7.93 30.52 -0.19
CA SER A 155 8.63 31.07 0.97
C SER A 155 8.45 30.21 2.24
N PRO A 156 9.37 30.29 3.22
CA PRO A 156 9.24 29.59 4.50
C PRO A 156 7.96 29.96 5.27
N MET A 157 7.51 31.21 5.18
CA MET A 157 6.27 31.66 5.82
C MET A 157 5.04 30.96 5.23
N GLN A 158 5.04 30.68 3.92
CA GLN A 158 3.95 29.95 3.27
C GLN A 158 3.93 28.48 3.70
N GLU A 159 5.10 27.83 3.78
CA GLU A 159 5.22 26.46 4.30
C GLU A 159 4.71 26.36 5.74
N GLN A 160 5.13 27.28 6.61
CA GLN A 160 4.68 27.32 8.00
C GLN A 160 3.16 27.52 8.12
N ARG A 161 2.56 28.34 7.23
CA ARG A 161 1.11 28.54 7.21
C ARG A 161 0.37 27.27 6.80
N TYR A 162 0.82 26.55 5.77
CA TYR A 162 0.19 25.29 5.35
C TYR A 162 0.34 24.20 6.41
N HIS A 163 1.52 24.10 7.02
CA HIS A 163 1.74 23.24 8.18
C HIS A 163 0.74 23.56 9.31
N GLN A 164 0.63 24.82 9.72
CA GLN A 164 -0.29 25.23 10.78
C GLN A 164 -1.75 24.92 10.44
N GLN A 165 -2.18 25.15 9.19
CA GLN A 165 -3.52 24.79 8.73
C GLN A 165 -3.80 23.29 8.83
N PHE A 166 -2.82 22.44 8.49
CA PHE A 166 -2.95 21.00 8.64
C PHE A 166 -3.07 20.60 10.12
N ILE A 167 -2.24 21.17 11.00
CA ILE A 167 -2.29 20.90 12.44
C ILE A 167 -3.65 21.30 13.05
N GLU A 168 -4.20 22.45 12.68
CA GLU A 168 -5.52 22.89 13.16
C GLU A 168 -6.65 21.94 12.74
N VAL A 169 -6.57 21.36 11.53
CA VAL A 169 -7.55 20.37 11.07
C VAL A 169 -7.33 19.03 11.76
N MET A 170 -6.08 18.59 11.96
CA MET A 170 -5.75 17.39 12.72
C MET A 170 -6.24 17.47 14.17
N GLN A 171 -6.16 18.63 14.83
CA GLN A 171 -6.73 18.83 16.16
C GLN A 171 -8.25 18.60 16.20
N LYS A 172 -8.97 18.97 15.12
CA LYS A 172 -10.41 18.67 15.02
C LYS A 172 -10.65 17.17 14.82
N VAL A 173 -9.78 16.48 14.08
CA VAL A 173 -9.83 15.02 13.92
C VAL A 173 -9.57 14.31 15.24
N GLU A 174 -8.54 14.72 15.98
CA GLU A 174 -8.23 14.22 17.33
C GLU A 174 -9.41 14.44 18.29
N ALA A 175 -10.08 15.60 18.21
CA ALA A 175 -11.25 15.89 19.05
C ALA A 175 -12.44 14.96 18.74
N VAL A 176 -12.66 14.60 17.47
CA VAL A 176 -13.71 13.62 17.09
C VAL A 176 -13.32 12.22 17.55
N LEU A 177 -12.10 11.76 17.29
CA LEU A 177 -11.60 10.47 17.79
C LEU A 177 -11.58 10.40 19.32
N GLY A 178 -11.43 11.53 20.00
CA GLY A 178 -11.49 11.63 21.46
C GLY A 178 -12.89 11.82 22.04
N SER A 179 -13.93 11.87 21.22
CA SER A 179 -15.30 12.16 21.67
C SER A 179 -15.98 10.96 22.34
N THR A 180 -15.47 9.75 22.11
CA THR A 180 -15.93 8.51 22.77
C THR A 180 -14.74 7.79 23.41
N PRO A 181 -14.98 6.78 24.28
CA PRO A 181 -13.91 5.89 24.75
C PRO A 181 -13.32 4.96 23.67
N SER A 182 -14.01 4.80 22.54
CA SER A 182 -13.58 3.98 21.41
C SER A 182 -12.37 4.59 20.71
N PRO A 183 -11.46 3.79 20.13
CA PRO A 183 -10.39 4.31 19.26
C PRO A 183 -10.90 4.70 17.85
N TYR A 184 -12.14 4.37 17.51
CA TYR A 184 -12.76 4.69 16.22
C TYR A 184 -13.43 6.06 16.24
N PHE A 185 -13.86 6.55 15.06
CA PHE A 185 -14.51 7.86 14.95
C PHE A 185 -15.85 7.98 15.69
N LEU A 186 -16.49 6.84 15.95
CA LEU A 186 -17.73 6.67 16.70
C LEU A 186 -17.54 5.54 17.73
N GLU A 187 -18.62 5.11 18.39
CA GLU A 187 -18.56 4.08 19.43
C GLU A 187 -17.96 2.75 18.96
N ASP A 188 -18.13 2.39 17.68
CA ASP A 188 -17.60 1.19 17.06
C ASP A 188 -17.03 1.51 15.67
N PHE A 189 -16.22 0.59 15.14
CA PHE A 189 -15.76 0.64 13.75
C PHE A 189 -16.95 0.75 12.79
N GLY A 190 -16.86 1.65 11.81
CA GLY A 190 -17.92 1.82 10.83
C GLY A 190 -17.49 2.52 9.55
N THR A 191 -18.48 2.98 8.80
CA THR A 191 -18.27 3.64 7.50
C THR A 191 -17.40 4.90 7.62
N ALA A 192 -17.42 5.61 8.75
CA ALA A 192 -16.54 6.74 8.99
C ALA A 192 -15.05 6.33 8.93
N ASP A 193 -14.66 5.27 9.63
CA ASP A 193 -13.28 4.77 9.64
C ASP A 193 -12.83 4.34 8.24
N VAL A 194 -13.70 3.59 7.54
CA VAL A 194 -13.48 3.15 6.16
C VAL A 194 -13.23 4.31 5.20
N ILE A 195 -13.95 5.43 5.36
CA ILE A 195 -13.78 6.62 4.52
C ILE A 195 -12.45 7.33 4.78
N PHE A 196 -12.05 7.42 6.05
CA PHE A 196 -10.78 8.04 6.42
C PHE A 196 -9.59 7.20 5.94
N THR A 197 -9.66 5.87 6.12
CA THR A 197 -8.53 4.94 5.93
C THR A 197 -7.58 5.27 4.79
N PRO A 198 -8.04 5.39 3.52
CA PRO A 198 -7.12 5.47 2.40
C PRO A 198 -6.26 6.73 2.42
N TYR A 199 -6.82 7.86 2.87
CA TYR A 199 -6.08 9.12 2.88
C TYR A 199 -5.23 9.28 4.12
N VAL A 200 -5.67 8.80 5.29
CA VAL A 200 -4.80 8.85 6.49
C VAL A 200 -3.58 7.95 6.36
N GLU A 201 -3.69 6.78 5.73
CA GLU A 201 -2.51 5.94 5.43
C GLU A 201 -1.50 6.69 4.53
N ARG A 202 -1.98 7.29 3.45
CA ARG A 202 -1.15 8.06 2.52
C ARG A 202 -0.56 9.30 3.18
N MET A 203 -1.32 9.98 4.04
CA MET A 203 -0.82 11.11 4.84
C MET A 203 0.27 10.65 5.80
N ASN A 204 0.10 9.53 6.51
CA ASN A 204 1.08 9.00 7.46
C ASN A 204 2.42 8.74 6.77
N ALA A 205 2.40 8.11 5.59
CA ALA A 205 3.60 7.87 4.80
C ALA A 205 4.21 9.16 4.22
N SER A 206 3.39 9.94 3.50
CA SER A 206 3.88 11.10 2.75
C SER A 206 4.34 12.25 3.64
N LEU A 207 3.67 12.53 4.76
CA LEU A 207 4.10 13.57 5.68
C LEU A 207 5.36 13.17 6.45
N TYR A 208 5.50 11.88 6.78
CA TYR A 208 6.74 11.37 7.38
C TYR A 208 7.92 11.62 6.44
N TYR A 209 7.77 11.26 5.16
CA TYR A 209 8.81 11.31 4.15
C TYR A 209 9.12 12.71 3.62
N TYR A 210 8.10 13.46 3.17
CA TYR A 210 8.28 14.75 2.51
C TYR A 210 8.33 15.93 3.50
N LYS A 211 7.83 15.76 4.72
CA LYS A 211 7.68 16.85 5.69
C LYS A 211 8.38 16.61 7.03
N GLY A 212 8.89 15.42 7.29
CA GLY A 212 9.49 15.08 8.59
C GLY A 212 8.44 14.96 9.71
N TYR A 213 7.16 14.84 9.38
CA TYR A 213 6.05 14.85 10.34
C TYR A 213 5.47 13.45 10.53
N SER A 214 5.62 12.88 11.72
CA SER A 214 5.06 11.56 12.07
C SER A 214 3.65 11.71 12.64
N MET A 215 2.64 11.28 11.88
CA MET A 215 1.24 11.40 12.34
C MET A 215 0.99 10.61 13.63
N ARG A 216 1.60 9.43 13.76
CA ARG A 216 1.43 8.55 14.93
C ARG A 216 2.12 9.07 16.18
N GLU A 217 3.30 9.68 16.04
CA GLU A 217 4.04 10.20 17.20
C GLU A 217 3.43 11.50 17.72
N VAL A 218 2.87 12.33 16.84
CA VAL A 218 2.35 13.65 17.21
C VAL A 218 0.88 13.61 17.64
N ASN A 219 0.08 12.68 17.12
CA ASN A 219 -1.37 12.65 17.31
C ASN A 219 -1.80 11.35 18.02
N PRO A 220 -1.96 11.36 19.36
CA PRO A 220 -2.18 10.14 20.14
C PRO A 220 -3.50 9.43 19.84
N LYS A 221 -4.59 10.15 19.50
CA LYS A 221 -5.87 9.50 19.16
C LYS A 221 -5.82 8.87 17.77
N MET A 222 -5.17 9.52 16.81
CA MET A 222 -4.89 8.96 15.49
C MET A 222 -3.97 7.74 15.59
N SER A 223 -2.97 7.77 16.49
CA SER A 223 -2.12 6.61 16.77
C SER A 223 -2.96 5.43 17.27
N ALA A 224 -3.82 5.66 18.27
CA ALA A 224 -4.72 4.64 18.79
C ALA A 224 -5.72 4.14 17.73
N TRP A 225 -6.20 5.01 16.84
CA TRP A 225 -7.03 4.65 15.70
C TRP A 225 -6.28 3.71 14.75
N PHE A 226 -5.04 4.01 14.41
CA PHE A 226 -4.22 3.12 13.59
C PHE A 226 -3.99 1.77 14.27
N ASP A 227 -3.68 1.73 15.57
CA ASP A 227 -3.51 0.47 16.31
C ASP A 227 -4.81 -0.36 16.29
N ALA A 228 -5.97 0.31 16.39
CA ALA A 228 -7.28 -0.34 16.30
C ALA A 228 -7.55 -0.87 14.89
N MET A 229 -7.27 -0.09 13.84
CA MET A 229 -7.36 -0.56 12.45
C MET A 229 -6.44 -1.76 12.20
N GLU A 230 -5.22 -1.71 12.73
CA GLU A 230 -4.26 -2.81 12.68
C GLU A 230 -4.67 -4.02 13.48
N SER A 231 -5.66 -3.96 14.37
CA SER A 231 -6.24 -5.18 14.96
C SER A 231 -7.10 -5.96 13.96
N ARG A 232 -7.52 -5.33 12.86
CA ARG A 232 -8.43 -5.90 11.85
C ARG A 232 -7.65 -6.56 10.72
N SER A 233 -7.85 -7.86 10.51
CA SER A 233 -7.17 -8.63 9.46
C SER A 233 -7.49 -8.14 8.05
N THR A 234 -8.70 -7.63 7.87
CA THR A 234 -9.21 -6.95 6.66
C THR A 234 -8.36 -5.73 6.29
N TYR A 235 -8.14 -4.83 7.24
CA TYR A 235 -7.28 -3.66 7.07
C TYR A 235 -5.84 -4.06 6.73
N ARG A 236 -5.24 -4.98 7.51
CA ARG A 236 -3.87 -5.48 7.25
C ARG A 236 -3.69 -6.01 5.83
N GLY A 237 -4.73 -6.65 5.27
CA GLY A 237 -4.73 -7.16 3.90
C GLY A 237 -4.72 -6.09 2.81
N THR A 238 -5.10 -4.86 3.15
CA THR A 238 -5.13 -3.70 2.25
C THR A 238 -4.03 -2.67 2.54
N GLN A 239 -3.42 -2.73 3.72
CA GLN A 239 -2.42 -1.78 4.22
C GLN A 239 -1.16 -1.79 3.36
N SER A 240 -0.61 -0.62 3.10
CA SER A 240 0.66 -0.43 2.38
C SER A 240 1.76 0.07 3.31
N ASP A 241 3.02 -0.05 2.88
CA ASP A 241 4.18 0.48 3.60
C ASP A 241 4.47 1.93 3.18
N PHE A 242 5.34 2.61 3.94
CA PHE A 242 5.72 3.98 3.61
C PHE A 242 6.40 4.09 2.24
N HIS A 243 7.29 3.15 1.93
CA HIS A 243 8.04 3.20 0.68
C HIS A 243 7.12 3.12 -0.54
N THR A 244 6.11 2.24 -0.55
CA THR A 244 5.17 2.16 -1.66
C THR A 244 4.38 3.46 -1.81
N HIS A 245 3.82 3.99 -0.72
CA HIS A 245 3.00 5.20 -0.77
C HIS A 245 3.78 6.45 -1.21
N VAL A 246 4.99 6.67 -0.69
CA VAL A 246 5.74 7.90 -1.02
C VAL A 246 6.18 7.93 -2.49
N HIS A 247 6.30 6.76 -3.11
CA HIS A 247 6.73 6.59 -4.50
C HIS A 247 5.56 6.31 -5.47
N ASP A 248 4.37 5.92 -5.01
CA ASP A 248 3.18 5.79 -5.86
C ASP A 248 2.37 7.10 -5.96
N LEU A 249 2.46 7.96 -4.96
CA LEU A 249 1.62 9.14 -4.80
C LEU A 249 1.96 10.30 -5.74
N PRO A 250 3.24 10.64 -6.01
CA PRO A 250 3.59 11.79 -6.85
C PRO A 250 2.88 11.82 -8.22
N PRO A 251 2.88 10.74 -9.03
CA PRO A 251 2.19 10.76 -10.32
C PRO A 251 0.66 10.77 -10.22
N GLN A 252 0.09 10.44 -9.05
CA GLN A 252 -1.35 10.47 -8.81
C GLN A 252 -1.82 11.87 -8.38
N MET A 253 -1.00 12.59 -7.62
CA MET A 253 -1.35 13.89 -7.03
C MET A 253 -0.83 15.09 -7.85
N GLY A 254 -0.02 14.84 -8.89
CA GLY A 254 0.62 15.89 -9.69
C GLY A 254 1.88 16.46 -9.04
N GLY A 255 2.43 15.79 -8.03
CA GLY A 255 3.64 16.17 -7.31
C GLY A 255 3.50 16.06 -5.78
N CYS A 256 4.62 15.78 -5.11
CA CYS A 256 4.77 15.85 -3.66
C CYS A 256 6.07 16.60 -3.36
N TYR A 257 6.04 17.58 -2.46
CA TYR A 257 7.12 18.55 -2.28
C TYR A 257 7.77 18.46 -0.91
N GLU A 258 9.07 18.24 -0.91
CA GLU A 258 9.94 18.23 0.27
C GLU A 258 10.02 19.64 0.90
N ASN A 259 10.17 19.71 2.23
CA ASN A 259 10.34 20.99 2.94
C ASN A 259 11.80 21.36 3.26
N GLY A 260 12.74 20.44 3.03
CA GLY A 260 14.17 20.62 3.31
C GLY A 260 14.56 20.56 4.80
N GLU A 261 13.62 20.26 5.70
CA GLU A 261 13.90 20.24 7.14
C GLU A 261 14.81 19.06 7.54
N PRO A 262 15.65 19.19 8.58
CA PRO A 262 16.55 18.11 9.00
C PRO A 262 15.82 16.79 9.32
N GLN A 263 14.66 16.86 9.96
CA GLN A 263 13.87 15.66 10.28
C GLN A 263 13.31 14.99 9.02
N MET A 264 12.97 15.77 7.99
CA MET A 264 12.55 15.25 6.70
C MET A 264 13.67 14.43 6.06
N LEU A 265 14.90 14.95 6.04
CA LEU A 265 16.06 14.24 5.47
C LEU A 265 16.33 12.92 6.21
N ILE A 266 16.24 12.91 7.54
CA ILE A 266 16.39 11.70 8.37
C ILE A 266 15.30 10.67 8.03
N ASN A 267 14.05 11.11 7.92
CA ASN A 267 12.93 10.23 7.63
C ASN A 267 12.98 9.68 6.20
N LYS A 268 13.35 10.51 5.23
CA LYS A 268 13.57 10.13 3.84
C LYS A 268 14.61 9.03 3.71
N GLU A 269 15.78 9.22 4.35
CA GLU A 269 16.86 8.23 4.39
C GLU A 269 16.38 6.88 4.94
N ARG A 270 15.60 6.91 6.04
CA ARG A 270 15.04 5.68 6.64
C ARG A 270 14.07 4.94 5.73
N VAL A 271 13.25 5.65 4.96
CA VAL A 271 12.27 5.04 4.06
C VAL A 271 12.95 4.47 2.80
N ASP A 272 13.95 5.17 2.27
CA ASP A 272 14.64 4.79 1.03
C ASP A 272 15.71 3.71 1.27
N HIS A 273 16.41 3.76 2.41
CA HIS A 273 17.59 2.93 2.68
C HIS A 273 17.49 2.08 3.96
N GLY A 274 16.44 2.24 4.75
CA GLY A 274 16.22 1.50 5.99
C GLY A 274 16.88 2.14 7.22
N SER A 275 16.77 1.55 8.41
CA SER A 275 16.12 0.27 8.73
C SER A 275 14.59 0.37 8.71
N TRP A 276 13.94 -0.44 7.87
CA TRP A 276 12.48 -0.40 7.70
C TRP A 276 11.69 -0.91 8.91
N PHE A 277 12.30 -1.74 9.78
CA PHE A 277 11.61 -2.23 10.99
C PHE A 277 11.35 -1.14 12.04
N GLY A 278 12.04 0.00 11.96
CA GLY A 278 11.82 1.15 12.84
C GLY A 278 10.83 2.19 12.31
N LEU A 279 10.21 1.96 11.15
CA LEU A 279 9.25 2.91 10.57
C LEU A 279 7.89 2.82 11.29
N PRO A 280 7.20 3.96 11.52
CA PRO A 280 5.86 4.00 12.11
C PRO A 280 4.74 3.73 11.08
N ASP A 281 4.98 2.81 10.15
CA ASP A 281 4.03 2.37 9.12
C ASP A 281 3.18 1.18 9.57
N VAL A 282 3.68 0.40 10.55
CA VAL A 282 3.01 -0.74 11.17
C VAL A 282 3.46 -0.94 12.63
N THR A 283 2.53 -1.29 13.52
CA THR A 283 2.75 -1.54 14.96
C THR A 283 2.32 -2.93 15.42
N TYR A 284 1.49 -3.66 14.66
CA TYR A 284 1.14 -5.05 15.01
C TYR A 284 2.36 -6.00 14.93
N PRO A 285 2.45 -7.06 15.76
CA PRO A 285 3.61 -7.95 15.75
C PRO A 285 3.90 -8.61 14.38
N GLU A 286 5.18 -8.71 14.03
CA GLU A 286 5.61 -9.40 12.81
C GLU A 286 5.09 -10.85 12.76
N PRO A 287 4.41 -11.26 11.68
CA PRO A 287 4.05 -12.66 11.46
C PRO A 287 5.28 -13.56 11.32
N ALA A 288 5.27 -14.72 11.99
CA ALA A 288 6.39 -15.67 11.97
C ALA A 288 6.75 -16.20 10.57
N ASN A 289 5.84 -16.07 9.60
CA ASN A 289 5.99 -16.53 8.22
C ASN A 289 6.42 -15.42 7.23
N SER A 290 6.82 -14.22 7.71
CA SER A 290 7.19 -13.09 6.86
C SER A 290 8.33 -13.42 5.87
N ARG A 291 9.34 -14.17 6.32
CA ARG A 291 10.46 -14.63 5.48
C ARG A 291 9.98 -15.63 4.42
N GLN A 292 9.15 -16.59 4.82
CA GLN A 292 8.59 -17.61 3.93
C GLN A 292 7.69 -17.00 2.85
N GLU A 293 6.85 -16.01 3.22
CA GLU A 293 6.05 -15.23 2.26
C GLU A 293 6.97 -14.53 1.25
N ALA A 294 7.93 -13.73 1.73
CA ALA A 294 8.85 -13.00 0.85
C ALA A 294 9.56 -13.94 -0.14
N LEU A 295 10.09 -15.07 0.36
CA LEU A 295 10.76 -16.07 -0.45
C LEU A 295 9.83 -16.66 -1.51
N GLN A 296 8.63 -17.09 -1.11
CA GLN A 296 7.64 -17.69 -2.00
C GLN A 296 7.25 -16.75 -3.13
N ARG A 297 7.09 -15.46 -2.80
CA ARG A 297 6.73 -14.43 -3.77
C ARG A 297 7.85 -14.16 -4.78
N VAL A 298 9.10 -14.12 -4.32
CA VAL A 298 10.25 -13.98 -5.23
C VAL A 298 10.39 -15.21 -6.13
N ILE A 299 10.26 -16.42 -5.60
CA ILE A 299 10.32 -17.66 -6.40
C ILE A 299 9.23 -17.68 -7.47
N LYS A 300 7.97 -17.39 -7.08
CA LYS A 300 6.82 -17.38 -7.98
C LYS A 300 7.04 -16.45 -9.18
N HIS A 301 7.71 -15.32 -8.98
CA HIS A 301 7.91 -14.29 -9.99
C HIS A 301 9.35 -14.18 -10.50
N ARG A 302 10.24 -15.13 -10.12
CA ARG A 302 11.69 -15.08 -10.36
C ARG A 302 12.04 -14.71 -11.79
N ALA A 303 11.48 -15.43 -12.76
CA ALA A 303 11.78 -15.24 -14.17
C ALA A 303 11.46 -13.81 -14.64
N ASN A 304 10.32 -13.27 -14.21
CA ASN A 304 9.92 -11.90 -14.54
C ASN A 304 10.79 -10.88 -13.80
N ILE A 305 11.09 -11.10 -12.52
CA ILE A 305 11.96 -10.23 -11.71
C ILE A 305 13.36 -10.11 -12.35
N ILE A 306 13.94 -11.23 -12.79
CA ILE A 306 15.25 -11.24 -13.48
C ILE A 306 15.13 -10.52 -14.83
N LYS A 307 14.11 -10.84 -15.62
CA LYS A 307 13.89 -10.27 -16.96
C LYS A 307 13.72 -8.75 -16.96
N VAL A 308 13.08 -8.17 -15.95
CA VAL A 308 12.85 -6.72 -15.89
C VAL A 308 14.02 -5.94 -15.27
N ASN A 309 14.96 -6.63 -14.62
CA ASN A 309 16.13 -6.00 -14.04
C ASN A 309 17.06 -5.49 -15.17
N PRO A 310 17.61 -4.26 -15.08
CA PRO A 310 18.49 -3.72 -16.10
C PRO A 310 19.88 -4.37 -16.14
N ALA A 311 20.27 -5.15 -15.13
CA ALA A 311 21.57 -5.81 -15.06
C ALA A 311 21.61 -7.12 -15.88
N ASP A 312 22.81 -7.67 -16.04
CA ASP A 312 22.98 -9.00 -16.61
C ASP A 312 22.19 -10.05 -15.81
N HIS A 313 21.53 -10.98 -16.52
CA HIS A 313 20.64 -11.96 -15.90
C HIS A 313 21.38 -12.93 -14.98
N GLN A 314 22.59 -13.37 -15.34
CA GLN A 314 23.36 -14.32 -14.53
C GLN A 314 23.92 -13.62 -13.29
N LEU A 315 24.44 -12.41 -13.47
CA LEU A 315 24.91 -11.55 -12.38
C LEU A 315 23.82 -11.35 -11.33
N PHE A 316 22.62 -10.94 -11.77
CA PHE A 316 21.52 -10.65 -10.87
C PHE A 316 20.91 -11.92 -10.26
N ASP A 317 20.82 -13.03 -11.00
CA ASP A 317 20.36 -14.32 -10.47
C ASP A 317 21.19 -14.76 -9.26
N GLU A 318 22.52 -14.75 -9.39
CA GLU A 318 23.41 -15.15 -8.30
C GLU A 318 23.34 -14.18 -7.12
N ALA A 319 23.36 -12.87 -7.38
CA ALA A 319 23.21 -11.86 -6.34
C ALA A 319 21.89 -11.99 -5.57
N LEU A 320 20.79 -12.27 -6.28
CA LEU A 320 19.47 -12.49 -5.68
C LEU A 320 19.46 -13.74 -4.81
N ARG A 321 20.12 -14.83 -5.22
CA ARG A 321 20.27 -16.03 -4.37
C ARG A 321 21.10 -15.75 -3.12
N CYS A 322 22.14 -14.93 -3.20
CA CYS A 322 22.88 -14.48 -2.00
C CYS A 322 21.96 -13.76 -1.01
N ALA A 323 21.14 -12.82 -1.50
CA ALA A 323 20.18 -12.12 -0.66
C ALA A 323 19.14 -13.08 -0.05
N LEU A 324 18.48 -13.91 -0.87
CA LEU A 324 17.48 -14.84 -0.35
C LEU A 324 18.06 -15.86 0.65
N THR A 325 19.28 -16.33 0.41
CA THR A 325 19.99 -17.18 1.38
C THR A 325 20.17 -16.44 2.70
N ASN A 326 20.67 -15.20 2.65
CA ASN A 326 20.83 -14.38 3.84
C ASN A 326 19.51 -14.13 4.57
N MET A 327 18.42 -13.86 3.85
CA MET A 327 17.10 -13.64 4.45
C MET A 327 16.62 -14.88 5.22
N MET A 328 16.89 -16.08 4.70
CA MET A 328 16.36 -17.32 5.27
C MET A 328 17.24 -17.92 6.37
N THR A 329 18.56 -17.85 6.22
CA THR A 329 19.50 -18.54 7.13
C THR A 329 20.32 -17.59 8.01
N ASP A 330 20.20 -16.27 7.78
CA ASP A 330 21.04 -15.23 8.36
C ASP A 330 22.54 -15.32 7.99
N GLU A 331 22.95 -16.34 7.22
CA GLU A 331 24.31 -16.48 6.69
C GLU A 331 24.59 -15.46 5.59
N VAL A 332 25.82 -14.93 5.55
CA VAL A 332 26.19 -13.87 4.60
C VAL A 332 27.07 -14.45 3.51
N TYR A 333 26.63 -14.29 2.26
CA TYR A 333 27.38 -14.67 1.06
C TYR A 333 27.69 -13.41 0.26
N PRO A 334 28.97 -13.12 -0.03
CA PRO A 334 29.32 -12.02 -0.92
C PRO A 334 28.66 -12.24 -2.28
N PRO A 335 27.86 -11.29 -2.79
CA PRO A 335 27.33 -11.39 -4.14
C PRO A 335 28.45 -11.13 -5.17
N PRO A 336 28.21 -11.42 -6.45
CA PRO A 336 29.13 -11.04 -7.52
C PRO A 336 29.50 -9.54 -7.44
N PRO A 337 30.77 -9.19 -7.75
CA PRO A 337 31.15 -7.78 -7.88
C PRO A 337 30.19 -7.06 -8.83
N ASP A 338 29.96 -5.79 -8.53
CA ASP A 338 29.09 -4.93 -9.30
C ASP A 338 27.58 -5.22 -9.30
N SER A 339 27.09 -6.09 -8.42
CA SER A 339 25.65 -6.43 -8.34
C SER A 339 24.81 -5.48 -7.46
N ASP A 340 25.41 -4.47 -6.86
CA ASP A 340 24.78 -3.55 -5.90
C ASP A 340 23.59 -2.79 -6.50
N MET A 341 23.76 -2.22 -7.69
CA MET A 341 22.70 -1.54 -8.42
C MET A 341 21.53 -2.47 -8.78
N ALA A 342 21.81 -3.73 -9.11
CA ALA A 342 20.81 -4.72 -9.49
C ALA A 342 19.93 -5.14 -8.29
N LEU A 343 20.56 -5.32 -7.12
CA LEU A 343 19.86 -5.62 -5.87
C LEU A 343 19.01 -4.43 -5.40
N ARG A 344 19.58 -3.22 -5.43
CA ARG A 344 18.85 -1.99 -5.09
C ARG A 344 17.73 -1.68 -6.08
N TYR A 345 17.88 -2.07 -7.35
CA TYR A 345 16.80 -1.95 -8.33
C TYR A 345 15.55 -2.71 -7.90
N LEU A 346 15.71 -3.98 -7.48
CA LEU A 346 14.60 -4.78 -6.95
C LEU A 346 14.10 -4.22 -5.61
N ARG A 347 15.01 -3.86 -4.68
CA ARG A 347 14.68 -3.27 -3.38
C ARG A 347 13.66 -2.15 -3.55
N ASP A 348 13.97 -1.18 -4.39
CA ASP A 348 13.16 0.03 -4.62
C ASP A 348 11.79 -0.27 -5.25
N ARG A 349 11.62 -1.43 -5.89
CA ARG A 349 10.46 -1.75 -6.74
C ARG A 349 9.51 -2.79 -6.14
N ILE A 350 9.72 -3.17 -4.88
CA ILE A 350 8.77 -4.00 -4.11
C ILE A 350 7.56 -3.15 -3.73
N ASN A 351 6.35 -3.62 -4.05
CA ASN A 351 5.11 -2.89 -3.76
C ASN A 351 4.25 -3.64 -2.76
N VAL A 352 3.83 -2.95 -1.72
CA VAL A 352 2.94 -3.47 -0.68
C VAL A 352 1.53 -2.89 -0.90
N PRO A 353 0.45 -3.67 -0.76
CA PRO A 353 0.39 -5.11 -0.50
C PRO A 353 0.37 -5.97 -1.77
N ARG A 354 0.62 -5.43 -2.97
CA ARG A 354 0.55 -6.20 -4.23
C ARG A 354 1.47 -7.43 -4.23
N ASP A 355 2.73 -7.20 -3.89
CA ASP A 355 3.77 -8.20 -4.00
C ASP A 355 3.78 -9.12 -2.79
N MET A 356 3.64 -8.55 -1.60
CA MET A 356 3.65 -9.24 -0.32
C MET A 356 3.17 -8.31 0.80
N SER A 357 2.98 -8.84 2.00
CA SER A 357 2.68 -8.07 3.22
C SER A 357 3.83 -7.13 3.62
N ILE A 358 3.53 -6.15 4.48
CA ILE A 358 4.50 -5.15 4.97
C ILE A 358 5.75 -5.84 5.54
N TYR A 359 5.58 -6.80 6.45
CA TYR A 359 6.72 -7.46 7.10
C TYR A 359 7.55 -8.30 6.12
N ALA A 360 6.92 -9.01 5.19
CA ALA A 360 7.63 -9.73 4.15
C ALA A 360 8.46 -8.77 3.27
N ALA A 361 7.89 -7.62 2.89
CA ALA A 361 8.59 -6.59 2.13
C ALA A 361 9.77 -6.00 2.91
N LYS A 362 9.59 -5.71 4.21
CA LYS A 362 10.67 -5.25 5.09
C LYS A 362 11.82 -6.25 5.18
N ARG A 363 11.52 -7.56 5.29
CA ARG A 363 12.55 -8.62 5.30
C ARG A 363 13.32 -8.67 3.99
N LEU A 364 12.61 -8.64 2.86
CA LEU A 364 13.25 -8.68 1.55
C LEU A 364 14.10 -7.42 1.29
N ARG A 365 13.57 -6.22 1.56
CA ARG A 365 14.32 -4.95 1.44
C ARG A 365 15.60 -4.95 2.28
N THR A 366 15.49 -5.37 3.54
CA THR A 366 16.63 -5.47 4.47
C THR A 366 17.71 -6.39 3.92
N SER A 367 17.32 -7.57 3.43
CA SER A 367 18.28 -8.53 2.91
C SER A 367 18.93 -8.10 1.60
N LEU A 368 18.15 -7.51 0.68
CA LEU A 368 18.65 -6.93 -0.56
C LEU A 368 19.67 -5.83 -0.29
N GLU A 369 19.39 -4.90 0.64
CA GLU A 369 20.32 -3.81 0.96
C GLU A 369 21.58 -4.31 1.65
N LYS A 370 21.44 -5.22 2.61
CA LYS A 370 22.58 -5.83 3.29
C LYS A 370 23.51 -6.54 2.30
N THR A 371 22.93 -7.25 1.33
CA THR A 371 23.70 -7.94 0.29
C THR A 371 24.32 -6.95 -0.70
N ALA A 372 23.58 -5.93 -1.13
CA ALA A 372 24.08 -4.89 -2.04
C ALA A 372 25.29 -4.14 -1.45
N SER A 373 25.25 -3.83 -0.16
CA SER A 373 26.34 -3.17 0.57
C SER A 373 27.67 -3.96 0.57
N LEU A 374 27.63 -5.27 0.32
CA LEU A 374 28.84 -6.09 0.18
C LEU A 374 29.46 -5.99 -1.23
N ALA A 375 28.66 -5.64 -2.24
CA ALA A 375 29.13 -5.43 -3.62
C ALA A 375 29.59 -3.98 -3.88
N GLY A 376 28.94 -2.99 -3.26
CA GLY A 376 29.25 -1.58 -3.48
C GLY A 376 28.22 -0.59 -2.93
N ASP A 377 28.48 0.70 -3.13
CA ASP A 377 27.69 1.83 -2.62
C ASP A 377 26.81 2.52 -3.70
N ARG A 378 26.81 2.02 -4.95
CA ARG A 378 26.08 2.65 -6.05
C ARG A 378 24.57 2.45 -5.91
N GLN A 379 23.81 3.51 -6.18
CA GLN A 379 22.35 3.46 -6.13
C GLN A 379 21.75 3.00 -7.46
N SER A 380 20.53 2.45 -7.39
CA SER A 380 19.78 2.06 -8.58
C SER A 380 19.23 3.28 -9.33
N LEU A 381 18.67 3.05 -10.52
CA LEU A 381 17.95 4.11 -11.23
C LEU A 381 16.79 4.64 -10.34
N PRO A 382 16.65 5.96 -10.17
CA PRO A 382 15.62 6.53 -9.32
C PRO A 382 14.22 6.21 -9.85
N ILE A 383 13.25 6.16 -8.94
CA ILE A 383 11.84 6.00 -9.29
C ILE A 383 11.34 7.31 -9.92
N SER A 384 10.60 7.21 -11.04
CA SER A 384 10.03 8.38 -11.70
C SER A 384 8.95 9.01 -10.82
N VAL A 385 8.99 10.34 -10.71
CA VAL A 385 7.93 11.13 -10.04
C VAL A 385 6.75 11.43 -10.98
N ARG A 386 6.90 11.17 -12.28
CA ARG A 386 5.90 11.48 -13.32
C ARG A 386 4.99 10.30 -13.63
N ASP A 387 5.48 9.10 -13.42
CA ASP A 387 4.82 7.83 -13.74
C ASP A 387 5.47 6.69 -12.96
N ARG A 388 4.88 5.51 -13.05
CA ARG A 388 5.38 4.26 -12.49
C ARG A 388 5.36 3.14 -13.55
N ARG A 389 5.83 3.43 -14.77
CA ARG A 389 5.92 2.44 -15.86
C ARG A 389 6.95 1.34 -15.61
N ASP A 390 7.76 1.49 -14.57
CA ASP A 390 8.55 0.42 -13.96
C ASP A 390 7.65 -0.68 -13.33
N GLN A 391 6.41 -0.34 -12.99
CA GLN A 391 5.40 -1.25 -12.42
C GLN A 391 4.31 -1.66 -13.42
N ASP A 392 4.60 -1.63 -14.72
CA ASP A 392 3.64 -2.08 -15.73
C ASP A 392 3.31 -3.58 -15.54
N PRO A 393 2.05 -3.94 -15.23
CA PRO A 393 1.67 -5.32 -14.94
C PRO A 393 1.89 -6.26 -16.13
N THR A 394 1.93 -5.75 -17.36
CA THR A 394 2.18 -6.57 -18.57
C THR A 394 3.57 -7.20 -18.56
N LYS A 395 4.54 -6.57 -17.89
CA LYS A 395 5.90 -7.10 -17.73
C LYS A 395 5.98 -8.28 -16.75
N PHE A 396 4.93 -8.48 -15.95
CA PHE A 396 4.84 -9.50 -14.90
C PHE A 396 3.72 -10.51 -15.14
N ALA A 397 3.03 -10.45 -16.29
CA ALA A 397 2.09 -11.47 -16.69
C ALA A 397 2.79 -12.82 -16.87
N SER A 398 2.09 -13.93 -16.58
CA SER A 398 2.58 -15.26 -16.92
C SER A 398 2.77 -15.35 -18.44
N LEU A 399 3.96 -15.78 -18.86
CA LEU A 399 4.27 -16.07 -20.26
C LEU A 399 3.34 -17.13 -20.85
#